data_AF-A0A2W7LH38-F1
#
_entry.id   AF-A0A2W7LH38-F1
#
_cell.length_a   1.000
_cell.length_b   1.000
_cell.length_c   1.000
_cell.angle_alpha   90.00
_cell.angle_beta   90.00
_cell.angle_gamma   90.00
#
_symmetry.space_group_name_H-M   'P 1'
#
loop_
_entity.id
_entity.type
_entity.pdbx_description
1 polymer ?
#
loop_
_entity_poly.entity_id
_entity_poly.type
_entity_poly.pdbx_seq_one_letter_code
_entity_poly.pdbx_strand_id
1 'polypeptide(L)'
;MQKFSTAVLTLALSLGTAHAADSDAQCSTVKMADPGWSDIASTNAVARLLLESLGYQVKIDSLAVPIIYGGLKDGRVDAFLGN
;
A
#
# COMPACT_ATOMS: atom_id res chain seq x y z
N MET A 1 -39.15 36.20 0.83
CA MET A 1 -38.98 34.79 1.24
C MET A 1 -37.65 34.26 0.72
N GLN A 2 -36.51 34.65 1.30
CA GLN A 2 -35.19 34.11 0.88
C GLN A 2 -34.19 34.20 2.05
N LYS A 3 -34.24 33.24 2.98
CA LYS A 3 -33.17 33.01 3.97
C LYS A 3 -32.83 31.52 4.14
N PHE A 4 -33.40 30.63 3.32
CA PHE A 4 -33.17 29.18 3.42
C PHE A 4 -31.94 28.69 2.64
N SER A 5 -31.31 29.53 1.81
CA SER A 5 -30.22 29.10 0.92
C SER A 5 -28.88 28.91 1.64
N THR A 6 -28.61 29.70 2.70
CA THR A 6 -27.29 29.70 3.37
C THR A 6 -27.11 28.54 4.35
N ALA A 7 -28.20 27.99 4.90
CA ALA A 7 -28.14 26.89 5.86
C ALA A 7 -27.88 25.52 5.22
N VAL A 8 -28.25 25.35 3.94
CA VAL A 8 -28.04 24.09 3.21
C VAL A 8 -26.59 23.92 2.80
N LEU A 9 -25.89 25.02 2.49
CA LEU A 9 -24.50 24.97 2.03
C LEU A 9 -23.51 24.61 3.15
N THR A 10 -23.85 24.91 4.41
CA THR A 10 -23.02 24.57 5.58
C THR A 10 -23.13 23.08 5.95
N LEU A 11 -24.27 22.45 5.70
CA LEU A 11 -24.48 21.02 6.00
C LEU A 11 -23.82 20.08 4.96
N ALA A 12 -23.59 20.57 3.74
CA ALA A 12 -22.86 19.83 2.71
C ALA A 12 -21.35 19.71 2.98
N LEU A 13 -20.77 20.64 3.75
CA LEU A 13 -19.35 20.60 4.11
C LEU A 13 -19.03 19.71 5.32
N SER A 14 -20.04 19.34 6.12
CA SER A 14 -19.85 18.49 7.31
C SER A 14 -19.94 16.99 7.04
N LEU A 15 -20.29 16.58 5.81
CA LEU A 15 -20.40 15.17 5.40
C LEU A 15 -19.12 14.62 4.75
N GLY A 16 -18.08 15.45 4.63
CA GLY A 16 -16.86 15.15 3.88
C GLY A 16 -15.67 14.66 4.73
N THR A 17 -15.80 14.50 6.05
CA THR A 17 -14.79 13.78 6.84
C THR A 17 -15.07 12.30 6.72
N ALA A 18 -14.73 11.72 5.58
CA ALA A 18 -14.42 10.30 5.53
C ALA A 18 -13.26 10.10 6.52
N HIS A 19 -13.60 9.72 7.76
CA HIS A 19 -12.67 9.03 8.62
C HIS A 19 -12.34 7.75 7.87
N ALA A 20 -11.28 7.78 7.07
CA ALA A 20 -10.55 6.58 6.73
C ALA A 20 -10.32 5.89 8.07
N ALA A 21 -10.94 4.73 8.25
CA ALA A 21 -10.84 3.97 9.48
C ALA A 21 -9.37 3.98 9.88
N ASP A 22 -9.07 4.60 11.02
CA ASP A 22 -7.81 4.42 11.71
C ASP A 22 -7.72 2.90 11.91
N SER A 23 -7.01 2.22 11.01
CA SER A 23 -6.61 0.85 11.23
C SER A 23 -5.57 0.93 12.33
N ASP A 24 -6.08 0.89 13.55
CA ASP A 24 -5.34 0.90 14.81
C ASP A 24 -4.06 0.04 14.66
N ALA A 25 -2.91 0.69 14.92
CA ALA A 25 -1.57 0.14 15.14
C ALA A 25 -0.59 -0.15 13.97
N GLN A 26 -0.97 -0.24 12.69
CA GLN A 26 -0.07 -0.87 11.69
C GLN A 26 -0.15 -0.28 10.27
N CYS A 27 0.78 0.61 9.91
CA CYS A 27 1.25 0.66 8.51
C CYS A 27 1.96 -0.68 8.24
N SER A 28 1.25 -1.67 7.68
CA SER A 28 1.82 -2.99 7.41
C SER A 28 3.08 -2.86 6.54
N THR A 29 4.20 -3.44 6.96
CA THR A 29 5.37 -3.58 6.09
C THR A 29 5.10 -4.66 5.07
N VAL A 30 5.00 -4.29 3.79
CA VAL A 30 4.94 -5.23 2.67
C VAL A 30 6.35 -5.80 2.45
N LYS A 31 6.49 -7.12 2.64
CA LYS A 31 7.74 -7.87 2.44
C LYS A 31 7.76 -8.44 1.02
N MET A 32 8.53 -7.80 0.16
CA MET A 32 8.78 -8.26 -1.20
C MET A 32 10.15 -8.94 -1.32
N ALA A 33 10.36 -9.69 -2.40
CA ALA A 33 11.63 -10.34 -2.68
C ALA A 33 12.18 -10.00 -4.08
N ASP A 34 13.51 -10.01 -4.20
CA ASP A 34 14.24 -9.73 -5.43
C ASP A 34 15.34 -10.79 -5.69
N PRO A 35 15.34 -11.47 -6.85
CA PRO A 35 16.33 -12.49 -7.20
C PRO A 35 17.63 -11.89 -7.78
N GLY A 36 17.71 -10.58 -7.98
CA GLY A 36 18.86 -9.87 -8.53
C GLY A 36 18.81 -9.61 -10.04
N TRP A 37 17.64 -9.72 -10.67
CA TRP A 37 17.47 -9.42 -12.10
C TRP A 37 16.94 -7.99 -12.32
N SER A 38 17.46 -7.29 -13.34
CA SER A 38 17.20 -5.85 -13.54
C SER A 38 15.74 -5.50 -13.84
N ASP A 39 15.04 -6.38 -14.55
CA ASP A 39 13.61 -6.28 -14.84
C ASP A 39 12.77 -6.36 -13.56
N ILE A 40 13.15 -7.25 -12.64
CA ILE A 40 12.47 -7.41 -11.35
C ILE A 40 12.77 -6.23 -10.43
N ALA A 41 14.01 -5.76 -10.39
CA ALA A 41 14.38 -4.57 -9.64
C ALA A 41 13.56 -3.33 -10.09
N SER A 42 13.34 -3.18 -11.39
CA SER A 42 12.54 -2.09 -11.97
C SER A 42 11.08 -2.19 -11.54
N THR A 43 10.48 -3.37 -11.67
CA THR A 43 9.10 -3.64 -11.25
C THR A 43 8.91 -3.40 -9.74
N ASN A 44 9.86 -3.88 -8.94
CA ASN A 44 9.91 -3.68 -7.50
C ASN A 44 10.00 -2.20 -7.10
N ALA A 45 10.77 -1.39 -7.84
CA ALA A 45 10.86 0.04 -7.59
C ALA A 45 9.54 0.78 -7.85
N VAL A 46 8.84 0.44 -8.94
CA VAL A 46 7.51 0.99 -9.25
C VAL A 46 6.49 0.58 -8.18
N ALA A 47 6.47 -0.70 -7.80
CA ALA A 47 5.57 -1.19 -6.76
C ALA A 47 5.84 -0.51 -5.41
N ARG A 48 7.12 -0.33 -5.04
CA ARG A 48 7.51 0.41 -3.83
C ARG A 48 6.94 1.82 -3.86
N LEU A 49 7.16 2.57 -4.94
CA LEU A 49 6.68 3.95 -5.06
C LEU A 49 5.16 4.05 -4.83
N LEU A 50 4.40 3.14 -5.45
CA LEU A 50 2.94 3.11 -5.29
C LEU A 50 2.53 2.75 -3.86
N LEU A 51 3.13 1.71 -3.27
CA LEU A 51 2.81 1.28 -1.90
C LEU A 51 3.15 2.33 -0.85
N GLU A 52 4.31 2.98 -0.98
CA GLU A 52 4.73 4.08 -0.11
C GLU A 52 3.77 5.28 -0.26
N SER A 53 3.31 5.59 -1.48
CA SER A 53 2.31 6.65 -1.70
C SER A 53 0.96 6.38 -1.04
N LEU A 54 0.64 5.10 -0.80
CA LEU A 54 -0.58 4.65 -0.11
C LEU A 54 -0.38 4.52 1.42
N GLY A 55 0.80 4.84 1.94
CA GLY A 55 1.10 4.81 3.38
C GLY A 55 1.66 3.49 3.91
N TYR A 56 2.06 2.55 3.04
CA TYR A 56 2.71 1.31 3.45
C TYR A 56 4.23 1.47 3.58
N GLN A 57 4.86 0.67 4.45
CA GLN A 57 6.31 0.48 4.42
C GLN A 57 6.64 -0.68 3.49
N VAL A 58 7.75 -0.61 2.76
CA VAL A 58 8.14 -1.68 1.83
C VAL A 58 9.54 -2.16 2.16
N LYS A 59 9.65 -3.46 2.48
CA LYS A 59 10.94 -4.15 2.65
C LYS A 59 11.15 -5.08 1.46
N ILE A 60 12.30 -4.97 0.81
CA ILE A 60 12.66 -5.85 -0.31
C ILE A 60 13.92 -6.62 0.08
N ASP A 61 13.79 -7.93 0.22
CA ASP A 61 14.90 -8.83 0.55
C ASP A 61 15.48 -9.47 -0.72
N SER A 62 16.80 -9.45 -0.87
CA SER A 62 17.46 -10.16 -1.97
C SER A 62 17.60 -11.65 -1.62
N LEU A 63 16.95 -12.51 -2.40
CA LEU A 63 16.78 -13.94 -2.09
C LEU A 63 16.90 -14.78 -3.36
N ALA A 64 17.49 -15.97 -3.28
CA ALA A 64 17.44 -16.92 -4.38
C ALA A 64 16.00 -17.40 -4.64
N VAL A 65 15.63 -17.63 -5.91
CA VAL A 65 14.27 -18.00 -6.33
C VAL A 65 13.64 -19.14 -5.51
N PRO A 66 14.33 -20.26 -5.19
CA PRO A 66 13.74 -21.31 -4.35
C PRO A 66 13.40 -20.85 -2.93
N ILE A 67 14.19 -19.92 -2.38
CA ILE A 67 13.96 -19.34 -1.05
C ILE A 67 12.75 -18.40 -1.08
N ILE A 68 12.56 -17.65 -2.19
CA ILE A 68 11.38 -16.81 -2.38
C ILE A 68 10.11 -17.64 -2.35
N TYR A 69 10.04 -18.72 -3.14
CA TYR A 69 8.87 -19.61 -3.16
C TYR A 69 8.62 -20.29 -1.81
N GLY A 70 9.68 -20.70 -1.11
CA GLY A 70 9.56 -21.19 0.27
C GLY A 70 9.00 -20.11 1.22
N GLY A 71 9.47 -18.87 1.07
CA GLY A 71 9.00 -17.72 1.83
C GLY A 71 7.53 -17.39 1.60
N LEU A 72 7.05 -17.46 0.35
CA LEU A 72 5.64 -17.30 0.01
C LEU A 72 4.79 -18.40 0.65
N LYS A 73 5.22 -19.67 0.55
CA LYS A 73 4.54 -20.81 1.18
C LYS A 73 4.41 -20.63 2.70
N ASP A 74 5.44 -20.09 3.33
CA ASP A 74 5.52 -19.91 4.79
C ASP A 74 4.91 -18.59 5.28
N GLY A 75 4.41 -17.71 4.41
CA GLY A 75 3.92 -16.38 4.76
C GLY A 75 5.02 -15.42 5.28
N ARG A 76 6.28 -15.67 4.91
CA ARG A 76 7.43 -14.82 5.25
C ARG A 76 7.74 -13.76 4.19
N VAL A 77 7.28 -13.98 2.96
CA VAL A 77 7.28 -13.04 1.84
C VAL A 77 5.82 -12.81 1.45
N ASP A 78 5.41 -11.56 1.28
CA ASP A 78 4.04 -11.19 0.94
C ASP A 78 3.82 -11.16 -0.57
N ALA A 79 4.85 -10.76 -1.34
CA ALA A 79 4.77 -10.69 -2.80
C ALA A 79 6.12 -10.94 -3.47
N PHE A 80 6.07 -11.58 -4.64
CA PHE A 80 7.18 -11.71 -5.58
C PHE A 80 6.67 -11.36 -6.98
N LEU A 81 7.30 -10.39 -7.63
CA LEU A 81 6.82 -9.82 -8.90
C LEU A 81 7.59 -10.32 -10.13
N GLY A 82 8.27 -11.47 -10.02
CA GLY A 82 9.12 -12.04 -11.08
C GLY A 82 8.63 -13.35 -11.67
N ASN A 83 7.34 -13.44 -11.98
CA ASN A 83 6.71 -14.51 -12.75
C ASN A 83 5.79 -13.90 -13.80
#